data_AF-A0A183FG29-F1
#
_entry.id   AF-A0A183FG29-F1
#
_cell.length_a   1.000
_cell.length_b   1.000
_cell.length_c   1.000
_cell.angle_alpha   90.00
_cell.angle_beta   90.00
_cell.angle_gamma   90.00
#
_symmetry.space_group_name_H-M   'P 1'
#
loop_
_entity.id
_entity.type
_entity.pdbx_description
1 polymer ?
#
loop_
_entity_poly.entity_id
_entity_poly.type
_entity_poly.pdbx_seq_one_letter_code
_entity_poly.pdbx_strand_id
1 'polypeptide(L)'
;MSTDTGFRQDMPPPGGYRKFNYARTFPKLVWRPGVVVAVVGAATAYGVVYSINHKKAMVTDKFEDVDINNAMQPFLTAERDRYWLKLLKKNREIEEEIMKDVPGWKTGTWYGEPVYFTLGDKWWDPSQTELFAHSDEHTLLREHLWRHHPEYAAPKFYDKWIPDFISRYIW
;
A
#
# COMPACT_ATOMS: atom_id res chain seq x y z
N MET A 1 -98.56 30.72 -34.60
CA MET A 1 -97.32 31.48 -34.83
C MET A 1 -96.70 31.78 -33.48
N SER A 2 -95.60 31.10 -33.16
CA SER A 2 -94.52 31.65 -32.34
C SER A 2 -93.32 30.73 -32.56
N THR A 3 -92.56 31.06 -33.60
CA THR A 3 -91.22 30.52 -33.83
C THR A 3 -90.32 31.05 -32.72
N ASP A 4 -90.26 30.35 -31.60
CA ASP A 4 -89.30 30.64 -30.55
C ASP A 4 -87.92 30.26 -31.09
N THR A 5 -87.08 31.26 -31.34
CA THR A 5 -85.66 31.06 -31.63
C THR A 5 -85.00 30.56 -30.34
N GLY A 6 -85.13 29.26 -30.09
CA GLY A 6 -84.82 28.64 -28.80
C GLY A 6 -83.32 28.70 -28.51
N PHE A 7 -82.92 29.55 -27.57
CA PHE A 7 -81.59 29.52 -27.00
C PHE A 7 -81.42 28.22 -26.22
N ARG A 8 -80.51 27.35 -26.68
CA ARG A 8 -80.13 26.14 -25.95
C ARG A 8 -79.17 26.54 -24.83
N GLN A 9 -79.72 26.78 -23.65
CA GLN A 9 -78.91 27.03 -22.46
C GLN A 9 -78.15 25.76 -22.09
N ASP A 10 -76.84 25.88 -21.84
CA ASP A 10 -76.03 24.76 -21.37
C ASP A 10 -76.40 24.47 -19.91
N MET A 11 -76.98 23.30 -19.67
CA MET A 11 -77.47 22.89 -18.35
C MET A 11 -76.75 21.62 -17.90
N PRO A 12 -76.58 21.40 -16.58
CA PRO A 12 -76.10 20.12 -16.10
C PRO A 12 -77.03 19.00 -16.58
N PRO A 13 -76.48 17.80 -16.87
CA PRO A 13 -77.30 16.68 -17.30
C PRO A 13 -78.36 16.35 -16.25
N PRO A 14 -79.53 15.83 -16.66
CA PRO A 14 -80.57 15.41 -15.73
C PRO A 14 -80.01 14.30 -14.82
N GLY A 15 -79.89 14.58 -13.52
CA GLY A 15 -79.21 13.72 -12.53
C GLY A 15 -77.91 14.29 -11.93
N GLY A 16 -77.43 15.42 -12.46
CA GLY A 16 -76.24 16.11 -11.95
C GLY A 16 -74.91 15.48 -12.39
N TYR A 17 -73.81 16.19 -12.14
CA TYR A 17 -72.46 15.68 -12.45
C TYR A 17 -72.03 14.60 -11.44
N ARG A 18 -71.07 13.77 -11.85
CA ARG A 18 -70.46 12.78 -10.96
C ARG A 18 -69.89 13.47 -9.71
N LYS A 19 -70.10 12.86 -8.54
CA LYS A 19 -69.49 13.29 -7.29
C LYS A 19 -67.97 13.34 -7.43
N PHE A 20 -67.39 14.53 -7.30
CA PHE A 20 -65.96 14.76 -7.31
C PHE A 20 -65.41 14.57 -5.90
N ASN A 21 -64.31 13.82 -5.78
CA ASN A 21 -63.61 13.72 -4.50
C ASN A 21 -62.77 14.97 -4.28
N TYR A 22 -63.25 15.86 -3.41
CA TYR A 22 -62.54 17.07 -3.00
C TYR A 22 -61.59 16.83 -1.82
N ALA A 23 -61.66 15.66 -1.17
CA ALA A 23 -60.80 15.35 -0.03
C ALA A 23 -59.39 15.00 -0.49
N ARG A 24 -58.39 15.38 0.33
CA ARG A 24 -56.99 15.05 0.08
C ARG A 24 -56.76 13.54 0.22
N THR A 25 -56.36 12.88 -0.87
CA THR A 25 -55.97 11.47 -0.85
C THR A 25 -54.45 11.34 -0.79
N PHE A 26 -53.93 10.76 0.29
CA PHE A 26 -52.50 10.44 0.40
C PHE A 26 -52.20 9.08 -0.25
N PRO A 27 -51.13 8.97 -1.06
CA PRO A 27 -50.70 7.68 -1.59
C PRO A 27 -50.16 6.79 -0.45
N LYS A 28 -50.46 5.49 -0.52
CA LYS A 28 -49.84 4.52 0.40
C LYS A 28 -48.36 4.38 0.07
N LEU A 29 -47.49 4.67 1.04
CA LEU A 29 -46.06 4.49 0.91
C LEU A 29 -45.70 3.00 1.04
N VAL A 30 -44.96 2.49 0.05
CA VAL A 30 -44.40 1.13 0.07
C VAL A 30 -43.26 1.04 1.10
N TRP A 31 -42.42 2.07 1.14
CA TRP A 31 -41.32 2.21 2.10
C TRP A 31 -41.80 2.79 3.43
N ARG A 32 -42.40 1.93 4.24
CA ARG A 32 -42.71 2.28 5.63
C ARG A 32 -41.44 2.26 6.48
N PRO A 33 -41.35 3.05 7.56
CA PRO A 33 -40.16 3.08 8.41
C PRO A 33 -39.70 1.69 8.87
N GLY A 34 -40.62 0.81 9.28
CA GLY A 34 -40.28 -0.56 9.68
C GLY A 34 -39.70 -1.42 8.56
N VAL A 35 -40.17 -1.24 7.31
CA VAL A 35 -39.64 -1.98 6.14
C VAL A 35 -38.23 -1.49 5.81
N VAL A 36 -37.99 -0.18 5.87
CA VAL A 36 -36.66 0.40 5.64
C VAL A 36 -35.67 -0.10 6.69
N VAL A 37 -36.05 -0.07 7.97
CA VAL A 37 -35.20 -0.59 9.06
C VAL A 37 -34.89 -2.08 8.88
N ALA A 38 -35.88 -2.88 8.49
CA ALA A 38 -35.67 -4.31 8.25
C ALA A 38 -34.70 -4.57 7.08
N VAL A 39 -34.86 -3.85 5.96
CA VAL A 39 -33.97 -3.98 4.79
C VAL A 39 -32.55 -3.53 5.13
N VAL A 40 -32.39 -2.39 5.79
CA VAL A 40 -31.06 -1.89 6.21
C VAL A 40 -30.42 -2.84 7.22
N GLY A 41 -31.19 -3.34 8.20
CA GLY A 41 -30.72 -4.33 9.17
C GLY A 41 -30.23 -5.61 8.51
N ALA A 42 -31.01 -6.15 7.56
CA ALA A 42 -30.65 -7.36 6.81
C ALA A 42 -29.39 -7.14 5.95
N ALA A 43 -29.31 -6.01 5.23
CA ALA A 43 -28.14 -5.67 4.42
C ALA A 43 -26.88 -5.51 5.28
N THR A 44 -27.02 -4.89 6.46
CA THR A 44 -25.91 -4.73 7.41
C THR A 44 -25.44 -6.08 7.96
N ALA A 45 -26.37 -6.94 8.39
CA ALA A 45 -26.03 -8.27 8.88
C ALA A 45 -25.32 -9.12 7.82
N TYR A 46 -25.80 -9.09 6.58
CA TYR A 46 -25.13 -9.73 5.45
C TYR A 46 -23.73 -9.14 5.21
N GLY A 47 -23.59 -7.82 5.19
CA GLY A 47 -22.32 -7.13 5.03
C GLY A 47 -21.29 -7.50 6.11
N VAL A 48 -21.72 -7.65 7.36
CA VAL A 48 -20.87 -8.12 8.47
C VAL A 48 -20.34 -9.52 8.19
N VAL A 49 -21.22 -10.48 7.87
CA VAL A 49 -20.81 -11.87 7.58
C VAL A 49 -19.87 -11.92 6.37
N TYR A 50 -20.19 -11.20 5.31
CA TYR A 50 -19.34 -11.10 4.12
C TYR A 50 -17.96 -10.52 4.45
N SER A 51 -17.92 -9.42 5.21
CA SER A 51 -16.65 -8.77 5.61
C SER A 51 -15.77 -9.69 6.46
N ILE A 52 -16.35 -10.49 7.35
CA ILE A 52 -15.63 -11.46 8.17
C ILE A 52 -15.01 -12.55 7.28
N ASN A 53 -15.78 -13.08 6.33
CA ASN A 53 -15.29 -14.11 5.41
C ASN A 53 -14.21 -13.56 4.49
N HIS A 54 -14.38 -12.34 3.97
CA HIS A 54 -13.37 -11.69 3.15
C HIS A 54 -12.08 -11.40 3.93
N LYS A 55 -12.20 -10.95 5.19
CA LYS A 55 -11.04 -10.75 6.06
C LYS A 55 -10.29 -12.05 6.32
N LYS A 56 -10.98 -13.18 6.47
CA LYS A 56 -10.32 -14.50 6.61
C LYS A 56 -9.50 -14.83 5.37
N ALA A 57 -10.04 -14.60 4.17
CA ALA A 57 -9.32 -14.81 2.91
C ALA A 57 -8.08 -13.90 2.81
N MET A 58 -8.19 -12.61 3.13
CA MET A 58 -7.01 -11.73 3.11
C MET A 58 -5.93 -12.15 4.13
N VAL A 59 -6.33 -12.73 5.26
CA VAL A 59 -5.38 -13.25 6.25
C VAL A 59 -4.68 -14.51 5.75
N THR A 60 -5.38 -15.39 5.01
CA THR A 60 -4.74 -16.55 4.38
C THR A 60 -3.75 -16.12 3.30
N ASP A 61 -4.12 -15.18 2.44
CA ASP A 61 -3.23 -14.65 1.39
C ASP A 61 -1.96 -14.05 2.03
N LYS A 62 -2.13 -13.25 3.09
CA LYS A 62 -0.99 -12.69 3.84
C LYS A 62 -0.12 -13.76 4.48
N PHE A 63 -0.72 -14.87 4.95
CA PHE A 63 0.04 -15.97 5.53
C PHE A 63 0.90 -16.66 4.46
N GLU A 64 0.35 -16.87 3.25
CA GLU A 64 1.10 -17.39 2.11
C GLU A 64 2.28 -16.47 1.73
N ASP A 65 2.05 -15.15 1.65
CA ASP A 65 3.13 -14.18 1.38
C ASP A 65 4.25 -14.24 2.43
N VAL A 66 3.88 -14.33 3.72
CA VAL A 66 4.86 -14.43 4.81
C VAL A 66 5.63 -15.75 4.74
N ASP A 67 4.97 -16.85 4.42
CA ASP A 67 5.61 -18.16 4.30
C ASP A 67 6.61 -18.20 3.14
N ILE A 68 6.24 -17.62 1.99
CA ILE A 68 7.16 -17.45 0.84
C ILE A 68 8.38 -16.62 1.25
N ASN A 69 8.16 -15.50 1.95
CA ASN A 69 9.27 -14.67 2.43
C ASN A 69 10.18 -15.41 3.41
N ASN A 70 9.61 -16.18 4.34
CA ASN A 70 10.38 -17.00 5.29
C ASN A 70 11.20 -18.07 4.57
N ALA A 71 10.63 -18.71 3.54
CA ALA A 71 11.33 -19.71 2.74
C ALA A 71 12.52 -19.11 1.96
N MET A 72 12.39 -17.87 1.48
CA MET A 72 13.44 -17.16 0.74
C MET A 72 14.48 -16.48 1.63
N GLN A 73 14.11 -16.11 2.86
CA GLN A 73 14.96 -15.40 3.82
C GLN A 73 16.36 -15.99 4.01
N PRO A 74 16.58 -17.32 4.18
CA PRO A 74 17.93 -17.85 4.38
C PRO A 74 18.84 -17.64 3.17
N PHE A 75 18.31 -17.69 1.95
CA PHE A 75 19.09 -17.44 0.73
C PHE A 75 19.48 -15.96 0.62
N LEU A 76 18.50 -15.07 0.79
CA LEU A 76 18.74 -13.61 0.76
C LEU A 76 19.73 -13.16 1.84
N THR A 77 19.60 -13.72 3.05
CA THR A 77 20.51 -13.43 4.15
C THR A 77 21.92 -13.91 3.84
N ALA A 78 22.07 -15.14 3.32
CA ALA A 78 23.39 -15.67 2.96
C ALA A 78 24.06 -14.89 1.82
N GLU A 79 23.30 -14.45 0.81
CA GLU A 79 23.82 -13.61 -0.28
C GLU A 79 24.28 -12.23 0.24
N ARG A 80 23.45 -11.60 1.07
CA ARG A 80 23.77 -10.33 1.72
C ARG A 80 25.03 -10.44 2.58
N ASP A 81 25.11 -11.46 3.43
CA ASP A 81 26.24 -11.65 4.34
C ASP A 81 27.55 -11.90 3.56
N ARG A 82 27.48 -12.65 2.45
CA ARG A 82 28.63 -12.84 1.53
C ARG A 82 29.08 -11.53 0.88
N TYR A 83 28.14 -10.70 0.43
CA TYR A 83 28.46 -9.39 -0.14
C TYR A 83 29.10 -8.47 0.90
N TRP A 84 28.50 -8.42 2.10
CA TRP A 84 28.96 -7.62 3.22
C TRP A 84 30.39 -7.98 3.65
N LEU A 85 30.67 -9.27 3.86
CA LEU A 85 32.02 -9.74 4.25
C LEU A 85 33.08 -9.44 3.18
N LYS A 86 32.71 -9.48 1.89
CA LYS A 86 33.63 -9.08 0.80
C LYS A 86 33.97 -7.60 0.88
N LEU A 87 32.99 -6.74 1.14
CA LEU A 87 33.23 -5.30 1.31
C LEU A 87 34.10 -5.02 2.54
N LEU A 88 33.82 -5.64 3.68
CA LEU A 88 34.65 -5.49 4.88
C LEU A 88 36.09 -5.96 4.66
N LYS A 89 36.28 -7.08 3.94
CA LYS A 89 37.61 -7.55 3.58
C LYS A 89 38.35 -6.52 2.72
N LYS A 90 37.68 -5.94 1.72
CA LYS A 90 38.25 -4.89 0.88
C LYS A 90 38.63 -3.65 1.68
N ASN A 91 37.78 -3.19 2.60
CA ASN A 91 38.09 -2.04 3.45
C ASN A 91 39.29 -2.32 4.35
N ARG A 92 39.40 -3.54 4.88
CA ARG A 92 40.54 -3.97 5.70
C ARG A 92 41.85 -4.01 4.89
N GLU A 93 41.81 -4.47 3.65
CA GLU A 93 42.96 -4.46 2.74
C GLU A 93 43.41 -3.02 2.43
N ILE A 94 42.46 -2.11 2.19
CA ILE A 94 42.73 -0.68 1.98
C ILE A 94 43.32 -0.04 3.24
N GLU A 95 42.77 -0.34 4.42
CA GLU A 95 43.28 0.16 5.70
C GLU A 95 44.73 -0.27 5.93
N GLU A 96 45.06 -1.54 5.66
CA GLU A 96 46.43 -2.06 5.78
C GLU A 96 47.40 -1.38 4.80
N GLU A 97 46.98 -1.13 3.57
CA GLU A 97 47.80 -0.43 2.57
C GLU A 97 48.06 1.03 2.94
N ILE A 98 47.03 1.74 3.40
CA ILE A 98 47.11 3.18 3.73
C ILE A 98 47.85 3.41 5.05
N MET A 99 47.66 2.54 6.05
CA MET A 99 48.18 2.76 7.41
C MET A 99 49.52 2.08 7.69
N LYS A 100 50.14 1.43 6.70
CA LYS A 100 51.43 0.73 6.86
C LYS A 100 52.57 1.58 7.42
N ASP A 101 52.57 2.88 7.14
CA ASP A 101 53.63 3.80 7.52
C ASP A 101 53.38 4.48 8.88
N VAL A 102 52.23 4.22 9.52
CA VAL A 102 51.84 4.82 10.80
C VAL A 102 52.36 3.96 11.97
N PRO A 103 53.25 4.49 12.83
CA PRO A 103 53.83 3.70 13.91
C PRO A 103 52.78 3.30 14.94
N GLY A 104 52.71 2.00 15.28
CA GLY A 104 51.78 1.46 16.27
C GLY A 104 50.35 1.25 15.77
N TRP A 105 50.07 1.51 14.49
CA TRP A 105 48.77 1.17 13.91
C TRP A 105 48.65 -0.35 13.71
N LYS A 106 47.50 -0.90 14.12
CA LYS A 106 47.16 -2.31 13.91
C LYS A 106 45.77 -2.37 13.29
N THR A 107 45.70 -2.86 12.06
CA THR A 107 44.48 -2.88 11.24
C THR A 107 43.29 -3.49 11.99
N GLY A 108 42.17 -2.76 12.03
CA GLY A 108 40.93 -3.16 12.70
C GLY A 108 40.91 -2.95 14.22
N THR A 109 41.92 -2.28 14.78
CA THR A 109 41.97 -1.87 16.19
C THR A 109 42.38 -0.41 16.31
N TRP A 110 41.99 0.26 17.37
CA TRP A 110 42.47 1.60 17.68
C TRP A 110 43.86 1.50 18.35
N TYR A 111 44.93 1.62 17.56
CA TYR A 111 46.32 1.51 18.05
C TYR A 111 46.59 0.26 18.92
N GLY A 112 45.97 -0.87 18.58
CA GLY A 112 46.10 -2.13 19.32
C GLY A 112 44.98 -2.41 20.32
N GLU A 113 44.15 -1.42 20.65
CA GLU A 113 42.99 -1.57 21.52
C GLU A 113 41.71 -1.85 20.71
N PRO A 114 40.83 -2.77 21.16
CA PRO A 114 39.54 -2.98 20.51
C PRO A 114 38.65 -1.74 20.68
N VAL A 115 37.96 -1.34 19.62
CA VAL A 115 37.07 -0.16 19.62
C VAL A 115 35.89 -0.33 20.58
N TYR A 116 35.41 -1.57 20.73
CA TYR A 116 34.27 -1.90 21.60
C TYR A 116 34.69 -2.83 22.73
N PHE A 117 34.20 -2.54 23.94
CA PHE A 117 34.28 -3.45 25.06
C PHE A 117 33.18 -4.50 24.94
N THR A 118 33.54 -5.71 24.51
CA THR A 118 32.63 -6.83 24.39
C THR A 118 32.79 -7.81 25.54
N LEU A 119 31.70 -8.52 25.88
CA LEU A 119 31.77 -9.66 26.77
C LEU A 119 32.36 -10.86 26.00
N GLY A 120 33.69 -10.96 25.97
CA GLY A 120 34.43 -11.97 25.19
C GLY A 120 34.54 -11.64 23.70
N ASP A 121 34.79 -12.66 22.88
CA ASP A 121 35.02 -12.55 21.42
C ASP A 121 33.71 -12.47 20.63
N LYS A 122 32.88 -11.47 20.95
CA LYS A 122 31.61 -11.25 20.27
C LYS A 122 31.81 -10.38 19.02
N TRP A 123 31.23 -10.81 17.89
CA TRP A 123 31.16 -9.98 16.68
C TRP A 123 30.33 -8.73 16.91
N TRP A 124 30.81 -7.60 16.40
CA TRP A 124 30.08 -6.33 16.38
C TRP A 124 29.86 -5.91 14.92
N ASP A 125 28.62 -5.62 14.56
CA ASP A 125 28.29 -5.17 13.21
C ASP A 125 28.76 -3.72 13.01
N PRO A 126 29.61 -3.46 12.00
CA PRO A 126 30.07 -2.10 11.74
C PRO A 126 28.92 -1.24 11.25
N SER A 127 29.04 0.07 11.49
CA SER A 127 28.01 1.00 11.04
C SER A 127 27.97 1.07 9.51
N GLN A 128 26.83 1.47 8.96
CA GLN A 128 26.67 1.54 7.50
C GLN A 128 27.64 2.57 6.89
N THR A 129 27.97 3.63 7.62
CA THR A 129 28.98 4.62 7.22
C THR A 129 30.39 4.02 7.17
N GLU A 130 30.73 3.12 8.10
CA GLU A 130 32.03 2.43 8.11
C GLU A 130 32.17 1.46 6.94
N LEU A 131 31.10 0.73 6.60
CA LEU A 131 31.13 -0.16 5.43
C LEU A 131 31.31 0.63 4.13
N PHE A 132 30.53 1.69 3.96
CA PHE A 132 30.47 2.47 2.72
C PHE A 132 31.45 3.65 2.70
N ALA A 133 32.42 3.70 3.62
CA ALA A 133 33.37 4.83 3.77
C ALA A 133 34.17 5.14 2.49
N HIS A 134 34.45 4.13 1.66
CA HIS A 134 35.19 4.26 0.40
C HIS A 134 34.30 4.23 -0.84
N SER A 135 32.97 4.23 -0.67
CA SER A 135 32.03 4.24 -1.79
C SER A 135 31.61 5.67 -2.15
N ASP A 136 31.18 5.86 -3.39
CA ASP A 136 30.59 7.12 -3.83
C ASP A 136 29.25 7.38 -3.12
N GLU A 137 28.90 8.66 -2.92
CA GLU A 137 27.67 9.04 -2.22
C GLU A 137 26.42 8.47 -2.90
N HIS A 138 26.40 8.43 -4.25
CA HIS A 138 25.30 7.84 -4.99
C HIS A 138 25.17 6.33 -4.70
N THR A 139 26.30 5.62 -4.63
CA THR A 139 26.32 4.18 -4.35
C THR A 139 25.87 3.90 -2.92
N LEU A 140 26.33 4.72 -1.97
CA LEU A 140 25.88 4.68 -0.59
C LEU A 140 24.37 4.86 -0.54
N LEU A 141 23.80 5.96 -1.06
CA LEU A 141 22.36 6.21 -0.97
C LEU A 141 21.51 5.11 -1.62
N ARG A 142 22.01 4.51 -2.70
CA ARG A 142 21.34 3.41 -3.40
C ARG A 142 21.35 2.11 -2.59
N GLU A 143 22.49 1.70 -2.05
CA GLU A 143 22.67 0.39 -1.42
C GLU A 143 22.44 0.40 0.11
N HIS A 144 22.67 1.54 0.77
CA HIS A 144 22.58 1.73 2.23
C HIS A 144 21.24 1.27 2.82
N LEU A 145 20.14 1.62 2.16
CA LEU A 145 18.80 1.32 2.66
C LEU A 145 18.26 -0.02 2.19
N TRP A 146 19.02 -0.77 1.38
CA TRP A 146 18.57 -2.02 0.73
C TRP A 146 17.13 -1.88 0.19
N ARG A 147 16.80 -0.69 -0.32
CA ARG A 147 15.45 -0.38 -0.78
C ARG A 147 15.18 -1.27 -1.97
N HIS A 148 13.94 -1.73 -2.11
CA HIS A 148 13.51 -2.38 -3.33
C HIS A 148 13.88 -1.49 -4.51
N HIS A 149 14.86 -1.95 -5.29
CA HIS A 149 15.27 -1.18 -6.42
C HIS A 149 14.13 -1.23 -7.44
N PRO A 150 13.70 -0.08 -7.96
CA PRO A 150 12.63 0.03 -8.95
C PRO A 150 12.91 -0.80 -10.21
N GLU A 151 14.19 -1.07 -10.51
CA GLU A 151 14.66 -1.91 -11.62
C GLU A 151 14.32 -3.41 -11.46
N TYR A 152 14.09 -3.90 -10.23
CA TYR A 152 13.59 -5.27 -10.00
C TYR A 152 12.07 -5.36 -10.11
N ALA A 153 11.36 -4.23 -10.17
CA ALA A 153 9.93 -4.24 -10.37
C ALA A 153 9.59 -4.61 -11.82
N ALA A 154 8.43 -5.23 -12.02
CA ALA A 154 7.90 -5.43 -13.37
C ALA A 154 7.82 -4.07 -14.10
N PRO A 155 8.03 -4.05 -15.44
CA PRO A 155 8.01 -2.82 -16.22
C PRO A 155 6.74 -2.03 -15.93
N LYS A 156 6.92 -0.82 -15.42
CA LYS A 156 5.82 0.05 -15.04
C LYS A 156 5.16 0.59 -16.30
N PHE A 157 3.87 0.89 -16.21
CA PHE A 157 3.10 1.36 -17.38
C PHE A 157 3.69 2.63 -18.03
N TYR A 158 4.46 3.43 -17.26
CA TYR A 158 5.10 4.66 -17.72
C TYR A 158 6.51 4.46 -18.31
N ASP A 159 7.15 3.30 -18.13
CA ASP A 159 8.52 3.06 -18.64
C ASP A 159 8.57 3.11 -20.17
N LYS A 160 7.45 2.82 -20.85
CA LYS A 160 7.31 2.96 -22.31
C LYS A 160 7.51 4.40 -22.80
N TRP A 161 7.29 5.39 -21.95
CA TRP A 161 7.23 6.81 -22.33
C TRP A 161 8.45 7.61 -21.85
N ILE A 162 9.29 7.02 -21.00
CA ILE A 162 10.50 7.66 -20.48
C ILE A 162 11.68 7.22 -21.36
N PRO A 163 12.41 8.15 -22.00
CA PRO A 163 13.62 7.83 -22.74
C PRO A 163 14.70 7.19 -21.85
N ASP A 164 15.45 6.23 -22.39
CA ASP A 164 16.49 5.47 -21.66
C ASP A 164 17.59 6.33 -21.00
N PHE A 165 17.83 7.54 -21.50
CA PHE A 165 18.82 8.44 -20.92
C PHE A 165 18.31 9.14 -19.65
N ILE A 166 16.99 9.30 -19.51
CA ILE A 166 16.34 9.90 -18.33
C ILE A 166 16.08 8.84 -17.26
N SER A 167 15.70 7.62 -17.67
CA SER A 167 15.32 6.54 -16.74
C SER A 167 16.43 6.23 -15.72
N ARG A 168 17.71 6.28 -16.15
CA ARG A 168 18.91 6.06 -15.33
C ARG A 168 19.07 6.99 -14.11
N TYR A 169 18.37 8.12 -14.09
CA TYR A 169 18.45 9.10 -13.00
C TYR A 169 17.20 9.13 -12.12
N ILE A 170 16.09 8.56 -12.59
CA ILE A 170 14.82 8.53 -11.85
C ILE A 170 14.75 7.31 -10.94
N TRP A 171 15.32 6.20 -11.40
CA TRP A 171 15.20 4.87 -10.81
C TRP A 171 16.55 4.29 -10.46
#